data_AF-A0A8T6H1U0-F1
#
_entry.id   AF-A0A8T6H1U0-F1
#
_cell.length_a   1.000
_cell.length_b   1.000
_cell.length_c   1.000
_cell.angle_alpha   90.00
_cell.angle_beta   90.00
_cell.angle_gamma   90.00
#
_symmetry.space_group_name_H-M   'P 1'
#
loop_
_entity.id
_entity.type
_entity.pdbx_description
1 polymer ?
#
loop_
_entity_poly.entity_id
_entity_poly.type
_entity_poly.pdbx_seq_one_letter_code
_entity_poly.pdbx_strand_id
1 'polypeptide(L)'
;MSAQDELRQAIQMMQSGQVETAVNELNRLANSPALDAKARAAALVWLAESRADRNFKLRCLKRALELDPENAQIRQGLQQLSAAPALPSRLPNLRDAQSSARHLQGAPTVVGIIGGANGLASGAFIDADGLLATTSYAVGGVRRVTVHVRGEQPIDGAVVRRQPQHDLALITTSIRLARKPAIAPPAATAHSLAFSAYSATGTRLRGHSKDADRSLPSHWLTTNIHPIQMPDAGGNPLYDGQGQLIGILTRNRDSAGEALAVNVARVLALAEAYRRERQLLPHAGYCSACGSLTQAGRYGGGACETCGAALPADTRRPTGAPDRAALARLYGEDAAQPCIHCGATVGAYAGRCLRCGRTTAVRAPTGG
;
A
#
# COMPACT_ATOMS: atom_id res chain seq x y z
N MET A 1 21.47 8.55 -37.34
CA MET A 1 21.31 9.22 -36.03
C MET A 1 22.39 8.66 -35.13
N SER A 2 23.12 9.47 -34.35
CA SER A 2 24.14 8.91 -33.46
C SER A 2 23.49 8.21 -32.26
N ALA A 3 24.17 7.24 -31.65
CA ALA A 3 23.66 6.59 -30.44
C ALA A 3 23.44 7.59 -29.29
N GLN A 4 24.20 8.69 -29.25
CA GLN A 4 24.00 9.79 -28.31
C GLN A 4 22.71 10.58 -28.60
N ASP A 5 22.34 10.77 -29.86
CA ASP A 5 21.08 11.41 -30.23
C ASP A 5 19.87 10.52 -29.90
N GLU A 6 20.00 9.21 -30.10
CA GLU A 6 18.99 8.22 -29.67
C GLU A 6 18.77 8.27 -28.15
N LEU A 7 19.84 8.38 -27.36
CA LEU A 7 19.74 8.54 -25.90
C LEU A 7 19.01 9.83 -25.51
N ARG A 8 19.35 10.96 -26.14
CA ARG A 8 18.65 12.24 -25.88
C ARG A 8 17.18 12.15 -26.23
N GLN A 9 16.85 11.53 -27.36
CA GLN A 9 15.47 11.33 -27.79
C GLN A 9 14.70 10.45 -26.80
N ALA A 10 15.29 9.33 -26.35
CA ALA A 10 14.64 8.45 -25.38
C ALA A 10 14.37 9.15 -24.03
N ILE A 11 15.29 10.00 -23.57
CA ILE A 11 15.10 10.84 -22.38
C ILE A 11 13.96 11.84 -22.59
N GLN A 12 13.88 12.48 -23.77
CA GLN A 12 12.81 13.41 -24.10
C GLN A 12 11.44 12.70 -24.19
N MET A 13 11.39 11.46 -24.70
CA MET A 13 10.20 10.61 -24.68
C MET A 13 9.77 10.30 -23.25
N MET A 14 10.71 9.99 -22.36
CA MET A 14 10.44 9.78 -20.93
C MET A 14 9.83 11.03 -20.28
N GLN A 15 10.39 12.20 -20.56
CA GLN A 15 9.93 13.50 -20.02
C GLN A 15 8.57 13.93 -20.59
N SER A 16 8.25 13.56 -21.82
CA SER A 16 6.97 13.87 -22.48
C SER A 16 5.87 12.84 -22.19
N GLY A 17 6.13 11.83 -21.34
CA GLY A 17 5.14 10.85 -20.91
C GLY A 17 5.02 9.61 -21.81
N GLN A 18 5.84 9.48 -22.85
CA GLN A 18 5.91 8.28 -23.70
C GLN A 18 6.77 7.18 -23.04
N VAL A 19 6.35 6.77 -21.83
CA VAL A 19 7.17 5.97 -20.91
C VAL A 19 7.53 4.61 -21.48
N GLU A 20 6.58 3.90 -22.09
CA GLU A 20 6.79 2.53 -22.55
C GLU A 20 7.82 2.46 -23.68
N THR A 21 7.66 3.31 -24.71
CA THR A 21 8.60 3.41 -25.83
C THR A 21 9.98 3.83 -25.36
N ALA A 22 10.05 4.82 -24.47
CA ALA A 22 11.30 5.28 -23.88
C ALA A 22 12.00 4.17 -23.06
N VAL A 23 11.27 3.37 -22.28
CA VAL A 23 11.84 2.26 -21.50
C VAL A 23 12.50 1.24 -22.42
N ASN A 24 11.81 0.84 -23.50
CA ASN A 24 12.34 -0.13 -24.45
C ASN A 24 13.64 0.38 -25.08
N GLU A 25 13.65 1.65 -25.47
CA GLU A 25 14.80 2.28 -26.10
C GLU A 25 15.97 2.48 -25.13
N LEU A 26 15.71 2.94 -23.91
CA LEU A 26 16.73 3.07 -22.87
C LEU A 26 17.32 1.70 -22.50
N ASN A 27 16.52 0.63 -22.46
CA ASN A 27 17.02 -0.73 -22.22
C ASN A 27 17.94 -1.21 -23.34
N ARG A 28 17.59 -0.94 -24.60
CA ARG A 28 18.44 -1.26 -25.76
C ARG A 28 19.76 -0.49 -25.67
N LEU A 29 19.69 0.81 -25.42
CA LEU A 29 20.85 1.71 -25.35
C LEU A 29 21.77 1.39 -24.16
N ALA A 30 21.24 1.07 -22.98
CA ALA A 30 22.03 0.70 -21.80
C ALA A 30 22.92 -0.54 -22.04
N ASN A 31 22.52 -1.42 -22.95
CA ASN A 31 23.27 -2.63 -23.34
C ASN A 31 24.04 -2.46 -24.66
N SER A 32 23.96 -1.31 -25.32
CA SER A 32 24.62 -1.07 -26.61
C SER A 32 26.10 -0.72 -26.41
N PRO A 33 27.04 -1.38 -27.13
CA PRO A 33 28.44 -0.99 -27.10
C PRO A 33 28.72 0.32 -27.87
N ALA A 34 27.74 0.84 -28.63
CA ALA A 34 27.87 2.10 -29.37
C ALA A 34 27.82 3.34 -28.47
N LEU A 35 27.39 3.20 -27.22
CA LEU A 35 27.45 4.24 -26.20
C LEU A 35 28.67 4.04 -25.31
N ASP A 36 29.34 5.15 -24.98
CA ASP A 36 30.37 5.15 -23.96
C ASP A 36 29.80 4.78 -22.57
N ALA A 37 30.68 4.47 -21.63
CA ALA A 37 30.31 4.01 -20.30
C ALA A 37 29.43 5.03 -19.54
N LYS A 38 29.69 6.34 -19.71
CA LYS A 38 28.94 7.41 -19.06
C LYS A 38 27.52 7.54 -19.63
N ALA A 39 27.37 7.46 -20.96
CA ALA A 39 26.07 7.49 -21.62
C ALA A 39 25.22 6.26 -21.27
N ARG A 40 25.84 5.08 -21.15
CA ARG A 40 25.16 3.87 -20.67
C ARG A 40 24.74 3.99 -19.20
N ALA A 41 25.58 4.56 -18.35
CA ALA A 41 25.22 4.86 -16.97
C ALA A 41 24.02 5.81 -16.89
N ALA A 42 23.99 6.86 -17.71
CA ALA A 42 22.85 7.78 -17.81
C ALA A 42 21.56 7.07 -18.24
N ALA A 43 21.63 6.16 -19.23
CA ALA A 43 20.47 5.36 -19.66
C ALA A 43 19.90 4.50 -18.51
N LEU A 44 20.77 3.88 -17.71
CA LEU A 44 20.38 3.10 -16.53
C LEU A 44 19.75 3.94 -15.42
N VAL A 45 20.21 5.17 -15.21
CA VAL A 45 19.59 6.12 -14.26
C VAL A 45 18.17 6.46 -14.70
N TRP A 46 17.96 6.77 -15.98
CA TRP A 46 16.62 7.05 -16.50
C TRP A 46 15.70 5.83 -16.48
N LEU A 47 16.24 4.63 -16.76
CA LEU A 47 15.51 3.39 -16.55
C LEU A 47 15.05 3.25 -15.11
N ALA A 48 15.90 3.53 -14.11
CA ALA A 48 15.51 3.47 -12.71
C ALA A 48 14.28 4.34 -12.42
N GLU A 49 14.21 5.54 -13.00
CA GLU A 49 13.08 6.45 -12.81
C GLU A 49 11.78 6.02 -13.49
N SER A 50 11.84 5.13 -14.48
CA SER A 50 10.65 4.62 -15.16
C SER A 50 9.75 3.73 -14.29
N ARG A 51 10.25 3.22 -13.14
CA ARG A 51 9.53 2.29 -12.27
C ARG A 51 9.62 2.70 -10.80
N ALA A 52 8.52 2.47 -10.06
CA ALA A 52 8.46 2.72 -8.63
C ALA A 52 9.11 1.61 -7.77
N ASP A 53 9.46 0.46 -8.37
CA ASP A 53 10.00 -0.68 -7.66
C ASP A 53 11.43 -0.40 -7.12
N ARG A 54 11.58 -0.42 -5.79
CA ARG A 54 12.85 -0.12 -5.11
C ARG A 54 13.98 -1.06 -5.53
N ASN A 55 13.69 -2.36 -5.69
CA ASN A 55 14.72 -3.34 -6.03
C ASN A 55 15.21 -3.15 -7.47
N PHE A 56 14.32 -2.80 -8.38
CA PHE A 56 14.62 -2.44 -9.75
C PHE A 56 15.50 -1.18 -9.80
N LYS A 57 15.12 -0.11 -9.08
CA LYS A 57 15.94 1.10 -8.97
C LYS A 57 17.35 0.79 -8.45
N LEU A 58 17.45 0.00 -7.39
CA LEU A 58 18.75 -0.41 -6.82
C LEU A 58 19.60 -1.19 -7.83
N ARG A 59 19.02 -2.14 -8.58
CA ARG A 59 19.75 -2.88 -9.62
C ARG A 59 20.27 -1.96 -10.73
N CYS A 60 19.43 -1.08 -11.24
CA CYS A 60 19.81 -0.12 -12.28
C CYS A 60 20.94 0.80 -11.81
N LEU A 61 20.81 1.40 -10.62
CA LEU A 61 21.81 2.33 -10.11
C LEU A 61 23.14 1.66 -9.73
N LYS A 62 23.12 0.42 -9.21
CA LYS A 62 24.36 -0.35 -8.98
C LYS A 62 25.13 -0.58 -10.28
N ARG A 63 24.43 -1.04 -11.32
CA ARG A 63 25.02 -1.25 -12.64
C ARG A 63 25.48 0.07 -13.30
N ALA A 64 24.79 1.18 -13.02
CA ALA A 64 25.21 2.50 -13.49
C ALA A 64 26.51 2.95 -12.78
N LEU A 65 26.65 2.69 -11.48
CA LEU A 65 27.86 3.02 -10.70
C LEU A 65 29.07 2.19 -11.14
N GLU A 66 28.88 0.94 -11.52
CA GLU A 66 29.94 0.09 -12.11
C GLU A 66 30.51 0.69 -13.41
N LEU A 67 29.67 1.41 -14.18
CA LEU A 67 30.07 2.04 -15.44
C LEU A 67 30.66 3.45 -15.26
N ASP A 68 30.21 4.19 -14.26
CA ASP A 68 30.69 5.54 -13.95
C ASP A 68 30.89 5.72 -12.42
N PRO A 69 32.00 5.20 -11.86
CA PRO A 69 32.25 5.21 -10.41
C PRO A 69 32.34 6.60 -9.79
N GLU A 70 32.78 7.59 -10.58
CA GLU A 70 32.95 8.97 -10.13
C GLU A 70 31.65 9.77 -10.07
N ASN A 71 30.55 9.21 -10.58
CA ASN A 71 29.27 9.91 -10.64
C ASN A 71 28.67 10.14 -9.24
N ALA A 72 28.75 11.38 -8.77
CA ALA A 72 28.22 11.78 -7.47
C ALA A 72 26.70 11.56 -7.37
N GLN A 73 25.96 11.77 -8.46
CA GLN A 73 24.50 11.65 -8.47
C GLN A 73 24.05 10.19 -8.30
N ILE A 74 24.73 9.23 -8.95
CA ILE A 74 24.43 7.80 -8.80
C ILE A 74 24.71 7.34 -7.37
N ARG A 75 25.85 7.76 -6.80
CA ARG A 75 26.21 7.47 -5.40
C ARG A 75 25.17 8.01 -4.43
N GLN A 76 24.73 9.25 -4.61
CA GLN A 76 23.68 9.86 -3.79
C GLN A 76 22.35 9.12 -3.92
N GLY A 77 21.93 8.77 -5.14
CA GLY A 77 20.70 8.00 -5.37
C GLY A 77 20.72 6.62 -4.72
N LEU A 78 21.86 5.92 -4.78
CA LEU A 78 22.08 4.66 -4.06
C LEU A 78 22.05 4.85 -2.55
N GLN A 79 22.67 5.89 -2.02
CA GLN A 79 22.64 6.21 -0.60
C GLN A 79 21.22 6.48 -0.11
N GLN A 80 20.42 7.24 -0.88
CA GLN A 80 19.01 7.51 -0.55
C GLN A 80 18.14 6.25 -0.58
N LEU A 81 18.37 5.36 -1.55
CA LEU A 81 17.62 4.10 -1.69
C LEU A 81 18.14 2.98 -0.79
N SER A 82 19.34 3.09 -0.23
CA SER A 82 19.91 2.13 0.73
C SER A 82 19.75 2.58 2.17
N ALA A 83 19.69 3.89 2.42
CA ALA A 83 19.25 4.43 3.68
C ALA A 83 17.85 3.86 3.97
N ALA A 84 17.75 3.08 5.03
CA ALA A 84 16.48 2.97 5.72
C ALA A 84 16.07 4.41 6.07
N PRO A 85 14.81 4.84 5.86
CA PRO A 85 14.37 6.10 6.40
C PRO A 85 14.78 6.11 7.86
N ALA A 86 15.56 7.12 8.27
CA ALA A 86 16.07 7.21 9.64
C ALA A 86 14.86 7.17 10.57
N LEU A 87 14.62 6.00 11.16
CA LEU A 87 13.68 5.86 12.25
C LEU A 87 14.25 6.73 13.37
N PRO A 88 13.46 7.63 13.97
CA PRO A 88 13.93 8.39 15.11
C PRO A 88 14.48 7.40 16.15
N SER A 89 15.75 7.59 16.54
CA SER A 89 16.54 6.66 17.39
C SER A 89 16.01 6.51 18.83
N ARG A 90 14.84 7.06 19.11
CA ARG A 90 14.04 6.80 20.30
C ARG A 90 12.58 6.72 19.88
N LEU A 91 12.05 5.52 19.78
CA LEU A 91 10.63 5.33 20.07
C LEU A 91 10.46 5.68 21.55
N PRO A 92 9.64 6.69 21.91
CA PRO A 92 9.31 6.93 23.31
C PRO A 92 8.71 5.64 23.89
N ASN A 93 9.04 5.36 25.15
CA ASN A 93 8.48 4.22 25.90
C ASN A 93 6.95 4.20 25.77
N LEU A 94 6.42 3.09 25.27
CA LEU A 94 5.01 2.88 24.89
C LEU A 94 4.01 2.83 26.06
N ARG A 95 4.42 3.17 27.28
CA ARG A 95 3.53 3.26 28.46
C ARG A 95 3.12 4.67 28.84
N ASP A 96 3.83 5.69 28.34
CA ASP A 96 3.60 7.08 28.75
C ASP A 96 2.91 7.93 27.68
N ALA A 97 2.70 7.40 26.47
CA ALA A 97 1.78 8.00 25.50
C ALA A 97 0.33 7.63 25.84
N GLN A 98 -0.11 7.94 27.06
CA GLN A 98 -1.52 8.11 27.33
C GLN A 98 -2.01 9.27 26.47
N SER A 99 -2.60 8.85 25.36
CA SER A 99 -3.08 9.65 24.26
C SER A 99 -4.15 10.63 24.73
N SER A 100 -3.75 11.85 25.06
CA SER A 100 -4.66 12.99 24.92
C SER A 100 -5.06 13.03 23.46
N ALA A 101 -6.32 12.68 23.16
CA ALA A 101 -6.85 12.75 21.82
C ALA A 101 -6.61 14.16 21.28
N ARG A 102 -5.92 14.27 20.14
CA ARG A 102 -5.69 15.58 19.52
C ARG A 102 -6.95 15.99 18.80
N HIS A 103 -7.50 17.15 19.15
CA HIS A 103 -8.73 17.64 18.54
C HIS A 103 -8.39 18.65 17.43
N LEU A 104 -8.80 18.35 16.19
CA LEU A 104 -8.70 19.29 15.07
C LEU A 104 -10.07 19.91 14.80
N GLN A 105 -10.09 21.21 14.51
CA GLN A 105 -11.34 21.94 14.21
C GLN A 105 -12.04 21.47 12.93
N GLY A 106 -11.30 20.87 11.99
CA GLY A 106 -11.82 20.33 10.75
C GLY A 106 -10.92 19.26 10.18
N ALA A 107 -11.46 18.50 9.24
CA ALA A 107 -10.69 17.51 8.49
C ALA A 107 -9.65 18.21 7.62
N PRO A 108 -8.33 17.92 7.76
CA PRO A 108 -7.37 18.37 6.77
C PRO A 108 -7.68 17.72 5.42
N THR A 109 -7.48 18.49 4.34
CA THR A 109 -7.75 18.02 2.97
C THR A 109 -6.93 16.79 2.60
N VAL A 110 -5.71 16.66 3.13
CA VAL A 110 -4.83 15.53 2.91
C VAL A 110 -3.96 15.30 4.14
N VAL A 111 -3.60 14.04 4.38
CA VAL A 111 -2.56 13.66 5.34
C VAL A 111 -1.44 12.92 4.61
N GLY A 112 -0.21 13.10 5.08
CA GLY A 112 0.92 12.29 4.68
C GLY A 112 1.01 11.00 5.48
N ILE A 113 1.39 9.91 4.82
CA ILE A 113 1.58 8.60 5.42
C ILE A 113 3.02 8.18 5.14
N ILE A 114 3.79 8.02 6.20
CA ILE A 114 5.23 7.77 6.18
C ILE A 114 5.50 6.43 6.87
N GLY A 115 6.52 5.71 6.41
CA GLY A 115 6.89 4.40 6.95
C GLY A 115 6.09 3.23 6.39
N GLY A 116 5.31 3.46 5.33
CA GLY A 116 4.72 2.40 4.50
C GLY A 116 5.79 1.63 3.71
N ALA A 117 5.44 0.44 3.23
CA ALA A 117 6.34 -0.42 2.48
C ALA A 117 6.83 0.21 1.15
N ASN A 118 6.04 1.08 0.54
CA ASN A 118 6.30 1.62 -0.79
C ASN A 118 6.49 3.15 -0.83
N GLY A 119 6.93 3.74 0.28
CA GLY A 119 7.31 5.14 0.37
C GLY A 119 6.23 6.06 0.92
N LEU A 120 6.39 7.37 0.68
CA LEU A 120 5.42 8.39 1.07
C LEU A 120 4.10 8.15 0.35
N ALA A 121 2.99 8.26 1.08
CA ALA A 121 1.64 8.21 0.53
C ALA A 121 0.80 9.37 1.04
N SER A 122 -0.30 9.59 0.34
CA SER A 122 -1.39 10.43 0.80
C SER A 122 -2.49 9.62 1.47
N GLY A 123 -3.33 10.29 2.25
CA GLY A 123 -4.59 9.75 2.71
C GLY A 123 -5.58 10.85 3.06
N ALA A 124 -6.79 10.45 3.42
CA ALA A 124 -7.81 11.34 3.96
C ALA A 124 -8.54 10.71 5.14
N PHE A 125 -9.03 11.57 6.02
CA PHE A 125 -9.98 11.16 7.05
C PHE A 125 -11.29 10.76 6.38
N ILE A 126 -11.91 9.71 6.90
CA ILE A 126 -13.21 9.21 6.43
C ILE A 126 -14.28 9.24 7.53
N ASP A 127 -13.89 9.55 8.77
CA ASP A 127 -14.78 9.86 9.87
C ASP A 127 -14.17 10.90 10.84
N ALA A 128 -14.96 11.30 11.83
CA ALA A 128 -14.52 12.22 12.88
C ALA A 128 -13.69 11.53 13.98
N ASP A 129 -13.64 10.20 13.96
CA ASP A 129 -13.03 9.36 14.97
C ASP A 129 -11.54 9.07 14.70
N GLY A 130 -10.99 9.62 13.62
CA GLY A 130 -9.57 9.47 13.29
C GLY A 130 -9.26 8.27 12.41
N LEU A 131 -10.28 7.70 11.75
CA LEU A 131 -10.10 6.68 10.72
C LEU A 131 -9.72 7.35 9.40
N LEU A 132 -8.64 6.86 8.81
CA LEU A 132 -8.05 7.32 7.56
C LEU A 132 -8.15 6.23 6.50
N ALA A 133 -8.29 6.64 5.25
CA ALA A 133 -8.16 5.79 4.07
C ALA A 133 -6.95 6.20 3.23
N THR A 134 -6.26 5.21 2.67
CA THR A 134 -5.15 5.35 1.74
C THR A 134 -5.07 4.14 0.80
N THR A 135 -4.11 4.14 -0.12
CA THR A 135 -3.80 3.00 -0.97
C THR A 135 -3.17 1.85 -0.18
N SER A 136 -3.60 0.61 -0.46
CA SER A 136 -2.99 -0.58 0.15
C SER A 136 -1.54 -0.77 -0.28
N TYR A 137 -1.21 -0.35 -1.50
CA TYR A 137 0.12 -0.43 -2.07
C TYR A 137 1.12 0.32 -1.19
N ALA A 138 0.84 1.58 -0.85
CA ALA A 138 1.79 2.38 -0.07
C ALA A 138 2.09 1.78 1.31
N VAL A 139 1.05 1.27 1.99
CA VAL A 139 1.17 0.68 3.32
C VAL A 139 1.87 -0.68 3.24
N GLY A 140 1.47 -1.55 2.31
CA GLY A 140 1.96 -2.92 2.21
C GLY A 140 1.68 -3.75 3.48
N GLY A 141 2.69 -4.46 3.98
CA GLY A 141 2.57 -5.35 5.14
C GLY A 141 2.77 -4.69 6.50
N VAL A 142 3.00 -3.39 6.58
CA VAL A 142 3.33 -2.75 7.86
C VAL A 142 2.11 -2.66 8.78
N ARG A 143 2.35 -2.60 10.09
CA ARG A 143 1.30 -2.54 11.12
C ARG A 143 1.13 -1.14 11.70
N ARG A 144 2.16 -0.31 11.58
CA ARG A 144 2.19 1.07 12.03
C ARG A 144 2.79 1.93 10.95
N VAL A 145 2.30 3.15 10.87
CA VAL A 145 2.79 4.21 10.00
C VAL A 145 2.83 5.49 10.81
N THR A 146 3.58 6.47 10.33
CA THR A 146 3.53 7.83 10.85
C THR A 146 2.58 8.64 9.98
N VAL A 147 1.56 9.23 10.60
CA VAL A 147 0.61 10.13 9.98
C VAL A 147 1.09 11.56 10.22
N HIS A 148 1.24 12.31 9.13
CA HIS A 148 1.67 13.70 9.13
C HIS A 148 0.54 14.59 8.64
N VAL A 149 0.05 15.47 9.50
CA VAL A 149 -0.89 16.54 9.15
C VAL A 149 -0.08 17.82 9.03
N ARG A 150 -0.27 18.60 7.96
CA ARG A 150 0.52 19.81 7.72
C ARG A 150 0.35 20.81 8.87
N GLY A 151 1.47 21.25 9.45
CA GLY A 151 1.48 22.17 10.59
C GLY A 151 1.34 21.49 11.95
N GLU A 152 1.15 20.16 11.98
CA GLU A 152 1.03 19.38 13.20
C GLU A 152 2.28 18.51 13.42
N GLN A 153 2.52 18.18 14.69
CA GLN A 153 3.53 17.18 15.02
C GLN A 153 3.14 15.80 14.45
N PRO A 154 4.10 14.98 13.96
CA PRO A 154 3.82 13.63 13.49
C PRO A 154 3.09 12.79 14.55
N ILE A 155 2.18 11.92 14.10
CA ILE A 155 1.30 11.10 14.95
C ILE A 155 1.42 9.66 14.51
N ASP A 156 1.36 8.73 15.45
CA ASP A 156 1.33 7.31 15.13
C ASP A 156 -0.05 6.89 14.61
N GLY A 157 -0.04 6.17 13.49
CA GLY A 157 -1.19 5.50 12.92
C GLY A 157 -1.03 3.98 13.01
N ALA A 158 -2.09 3.29 13.42
CA ALA A 158 -2.17 1.83 13.37
C ALA A 158 -2.92 1.40 12.11
N VAL A 159 -2.31 0.52 11.32
CA VAL A 159 -2.98 -0.09 10.16
C VAL A 159 -3.94 -1.15 10.70
N VAL A 160 -5.24 -0.94 10.49
CA VAL A 160 -6.30 -1.80 11.06
C VAL A 160 -6.95 -2.70 10.03
N ARG A 161 -6.86 -2.35 8.75
CA ARG A 161 -7.35 -3.16 7.63
C ARG A 161 -6.53 -2.89 6.38
N ARG A 162 -6.29 -3.93 5.60
CA ARG A 162 -5.81 -3.80 4.22
C ARG A 162 -6.61 -4.71 3.31
N GLN A 163 -7.00 -4.18 2.15
CA GLN A 163 -7.78 -4.87 1.13
C GLN A 163 -7.08 -4.70 -0.22
N PRO A 164 -6.04 -5.52 -0.50
CA PRO A 164 -5.28 -5.43 -1.75
C PRO A 164 -6.16 -5.50 -3.00
N GLN A 165 -7.25 -6.26 -2.97
CA GLN A 165 -8.16 -6.39 -4.10
C GLN A 165 -8.91 -5.08 -4.46
N HIS A 166 -8.93 -4.10 -3.57
CA HIS A 166 -9.49 -2.76 -3.82
C HIS A 166 -8.42 -1.66 -3.78
N ASP A 167 -7.16 -2.07 -3.64
CA ASP A 167 -6.05 -1.21 -3.30
C ASP A 167 -6.34 -0.19 -2.18
N LEU A 168 -7.00 -0.63 -1.11
CA LEU A 168 -7.36 0.24 0.02
C LEU A 168 -6.73 -0.26 1.33
N ALA A 169 -6.27 0.67 2.16
CA ALA A 169 -5.91 0.43 3.55
C ALA A 169 -6.59 1.44 4.48
N LEU A 170 -6.94 0.98 5.68
CA LEU A 170 -7.51 1.79 6.74
C LEU A 170 -6.52 1.93 7.90
N ILE A 171 -6.39 3.15 8.40
CA ILE A 171 -5.48 3.49 9.49
C ILE A 171 -6.27 4.22 10.57
N THR A 172 -6.11 3.83 11.84
CA THR A 172 -6.66 4.58 12.98
C THR A 172 -5.59 5.43 13.63
N THR A 173 -5.95 6.63 14.08
CA THR A 173 -5.07 7.56 14.81
C THR A 173 -5.73 8.04 16.10
N SER A 174 -4.98 8.77 16.92
CA SER A 174 -5.50 9.47 18.11
C SER A 174 -6.12 10.84 17.79
N ILE A 175 -6.22 11.22 16.52
CA ILE A 175 -6.88 12.46 16.10
C ILE A 175 -8.39 12.30 16.20
N ARG A 176 -9.06 13.31 16.76
CA ARG A 176 -10.52 13.49 16.65
C ARG A 176 -10.79 14.79 15.90
N LEU A 177 -11.80 14.77 15.05
CA LEU A 177 -12.22 15.94 14.29
C LEU A 177 -13.49 16.51 14.91
N ALA A 178 -13.57 17.83 15.06
CA ALA A 178 -14.80 18.51 15.49
C ALA A 178 -15.94 18.30 14.49
N ARG A 179 -15.60 18.10 13.22
CA ARG A 179 -16.55 17.90 12.11
C ARG A 179 -16.10 16.72 11.25
N LYS A 180 -17.07 15.88 10.86
CA LYS A 180 -16.85 14.81 9.89
C LYS A 180 -16.39 15.43 8.55
N PRO A 181 -15.47 14.78 7.81
CA PRO A 181 -15.14 15.18 6.45
C PRO A 181 -16.40 15.31 5.58
N ALA A 182 -16.45 16.33 4.73
CA ALA A 182 -17.49 16.45 3.71
C ALA A 182 -17.27 15.36 2.66
N ILE A 183 -18.28 14.51 2.44
CA ILE A 183 -18.20 13.35 1.55
C ILE A 183 -19.34 13.43 0.56
N ALA A 184 -19.04 13.27 -0.72
CA ALA A 184 -20.05 13.34 -1.75
C ALA A 184 -21.02 12.16 -1.62
N PRO A 185 -22.32 12.36 -1.83
CA PRO A 185 -23.26 11.26 -1.86
C PRO A 185 -22.91 10.34 -3.05
N PRO A 186 -23.11 9.00 -2.94
CA PRO A 186 -22.76 8.07 -4.02
C PRO A 186 -23.35 8.44 -5.40
N ALA A 187 -24.56 8.98 -5.41
CA ALA A 187 -25.25 9.44 -6.63
C ALA A 187 -24.59 10.66 -7.30
N ALA A 188 -23.78 11.44 -6.58
CA ALA A 188 -23.08 12.62 -7.11
C ALA A 188 -21.75 12.28 -7.81
N THR A 189 -21.28 11.04 -7.73
CA THR A 189 -20.14 10.57 -8.54
C THR A 189 -20.56 10.28 -9.97
N ALA A 190 -21.01 11.33 -10.67
CA ALA A 190 -21.50 11.27 -12.04
C ALA A 190 -20.35 11.35 -13.07
N HIS A 191 -20.74 11.24 -14.34
CA HIS A 191 -19.88 11.24 -15.51
C HIS A 191 -19.12 12.59 -15.62
N SER A 192 -17.87 12.56 -16.06
CA SER A 192 -17.07 13.77 -16.35
C SER A 192 -16.95 14.79 -15.20
N LEU A 193 -16.89 14.31 -13.96
CA LEU A 193 -16.81 15.15 -12.78
C LEU A 193 -15.40 15.75 -12.64
N ALA A 194 -15.31 17.08 -12.70
CA ALA A 194 -14.08 17.80 -12.41
C ALA A 194 -13.68 17.62 -10.94
N PHE A 195 -12.40 17.37 -10.69
CA PHE A 195 -11.88 17.16 -9.34
C PHE A 195 -10.51 17.78 -9.10
N SER A 196 -10.14 17.88 -7.83
CA SER A 196 -8.79 18.14 -7.37
C SER A 196 -8.26 17.01 -6.50
N ALA A 197 -7.11 16.45 -6.87
CA ALA A 197 -6.37 15.49 -6.06
C ALA A 197 -5.28 16.21 -5.26
N TYR A 198 -5.10 15.82 -4.00
CA TYR A 198 -4.10 16.43 -3.12
C TYR A 198 -3.04 15.41 -2.69
N SER A 199 -1.78 15.77 -2.80
CA SER A 199 -0.67 14.93 -2.34
C SER A 199 -0.18 15.31 -0.94
N ALA A 200 0.52 14.38 -0.30
CA ALA A 200 1.18 14.58 0.97
C ALA A 200 2.27 15.66 0.90
N THR A 201 2.84 15.87 -0.29
CA THR A 201 3.82 16.93 -0.58
C THR A 201 3.17 18.30 -0.78
N GLY A 202 1.83 18.39 -0.74
CA GLY A 202 1.08 19.62 -0.99
C GLY A 202 0.85 19.92 -2.47
N THR A 203 1.24 19.02 -3.38
CA THR A 203 0.94 19.14 -4.81
C THR A 203 -0.54 18.94 -5.05
N ARG A 204 -1.13 19.80 -5.88
CA ARG A 204 -2.52 19.68 -6.32
C ARG A 204 -2.56 19.27 -7.78
N LEU A 205 -3.19 18.14 -8.07
CA LEU A 205 -3.50 17.70 -9.43
C LEU A 205 -4.95 18.06 -9.73
N ARG A 206 -5.23 18.52 -10.95
CA ARG A 206 -6.59 18.76 -11.44
C ARG A 206 -6.89 17.75 -12.54
N GLY A 207 -8.08 17.20 -12.50
CA GLY A 207 -8.51 16.19 -13.48
C GLY A 207 -10.02 16.10 -13.57
N HIS A 208 -10.47 15.15 -14.37
CA HIS A 208 -11.87 14.81 -14.56
C HIS A 208 -12.03 13.29 -14.44
N SER A 209 -13.12 12.84 -13.83
CA SER A 209 -13.52 11.44 -13.98
C SER A 209 -13.90 11.19 -15.44
N LYS A 210 -13.69 9.99 -15.94
CA LYS A 210 -14.25 9.58 -17.23
C LYS A 210 -15.57 8.85 -16.99
N ASP A 211 -16.27 8.57 -18.08
CA ASP A 211 -17.42 7.68 -18.02
C ASP A 211 -17.01 6.32 -17.45
N ALA A 212 -17.97 5.66 -16.81
CA ALA A 212 -17.74 4.35 -16.22
C ALA A 212 -17.32 3.36 -17.32
N ASP A 213 -16.08 2.90 -17.25
CA ASP A 213 -15.61 1.81 -18.08
C ASP A 213 -16.31 0.53 -17.63
N ARG A 214 -17.20 0.00 -18.47
CA ARG A 214 -18.00 -1.19 -18.18
C ARG A 214 -17.13 -2.45 -18.01
N SER A 215 -15.88 -2.42 -18.46
CA SER A 215 -14.92 -3.52 -18.25
C SER A 215 -14.32 -3.50 -16.84
N LEU A 216 -14.37 -2.35 -16.15
CA LEU A 216 -13.86 -2.21 -14.80
C LEU A 216 -14.96 -2.46 -13.76
N PRO A 217 -14.61 -3.06 -12.60
CA PRO A 217 -15.51 -3.11 -11.46
C PRO A 217 -16.02 -1.73 -11.06
N SER A 218 -17.30 -1.62 -10.72
CA SER A 218 -18.01 -0.36 -10.41
C SER A 218 -17.45 0.44 -9.22
N HIS A 219 -16.48 -0.09 -8.48
CA HIS A 219 -15.81 0.63 -7.42
C HIS A 219 -14.64 1.50 -7.90
N TRP A 220 -14.23 1.36 -9.15
CA TRP A 220 -13.21 2.21 -9.76
C TRP A 220 -13.84 3.46 -10.39
N LEU A 221 -13.20 4.59 -10.15
CA LEU A 221 -13.36 5.81 -10.91
C LEU A 221 -12.20 5.88 -11.91
N THR A 222 -12.53 5.92 -13.19
CA THR A 222 -11.58 6.21 -14.26
C THR A 222 -11.24 7.69 -14.23
N THR A 223 -9.96 8.03 -14.40
CA THR A 223 -9.49 9.42 -14.40
C THR A 223 -8.70 9.73 -15.67
N ASN A 224 -8.37 11.00 -15.86
CA ASN A 224 -7.41 11.46 -16.87
C ASN A 224 -6.04 11.83 -16.27
N ILE A 225 -5.73 11.33 -15.07
CA ILE A 225 -4.45 11.58 -14.41
C ILE A 225 -3.50 10.44 -14.74
N HIS A 226 -2.38 10.74 -15.36
CA HIS A 226 -1.38 9.73 -15.63
C HIS A 226 -0.57 9.44 -14.35
N PRO A 227 -0.29 8.18 -13.99
CA PRO A 227 0.41 7.85 -12.73
C PRO A 227 1.77 8.53 -12.53
N ILE A 228 2.43 8.94 -13.62
CA ILE A 228 3.69 9.70 -13.55
C ILE A 228 3.53 11.10 -12.94
N GLN A 229 2.32 11.66 -13.01
CA GLN A 229 2.01 12.97 -12.43
C GLN A 229 1.83 12.89 -10.91
N MET A 230 1.67 11.68 -10.35
CA MET A 230 1.46 11.47 -8.93
C MET A 230 2.79 11.55 -8.17
N PRO A 231 2.98 12.53 -7.27
CA PRO A 231 4.26 12.77 -6.61
C PRO A 231 4.57 11.77 -5.48
N ASP A 232 3.60 10.97 -5.07
CA ASP A 232 3.71 9.99 -4.00
C ASP A 232 3.16 8.62 -4.44
N ALA A 233 3.21 7.62 -3.56
CA ALA A 233 2.80 6.24 -3.84
C ALA A 233 1.29 6.08 -4.12
N GLY A 234 0.52 7.17 -4.09
CA GLY A 234 -0.93 7.22 -4.22
C GLY A 234 -1.62 7.47 -2.89
N GLY A 235 -2.91 7.17 -2.87
CA GLY A 235 -3.79 7.50 -1.75
C GLY A 235 -4.27 8.96 -1.77
N ASN A 236 -4.09 9.68 -2.89
CA ASN A 236 -4.42 11.10 -2.98
C ASN A 236 -5.95 11.26 -2.91
N PRO A 237 -6.50 11.97 -1.91
CA PRO A 237 -7.92 12.21 -1.86
C PRO A 237 -8.37 13.10 -3.01
N LEU A 238 -9.45 12.69 -3.67
CA LEU A 238 -10.11 13.42 -4.74
C LEU A 238 -11.29 14.20 -4.17
N TYR A 239 -11.33 15.50 -4.45
CA TYR A 239 -12.44 16.37 -4.07
C TYR A 239 -13.11 16.99 -5.30
N ASP A 240 -14.43 17.10 -5.26
CA ASP A 240 -15.19 17.83 -6.27
C ASP A 240 -15.08 19.36 -6.10
N GLY A 241 -15.81 20.11 -6.93
CA GLY A 241 -15.86 21.58 -6.86
C GLY A 241 -16.49 22.14 -5.56
N GLN A 242 -17.21 21.32 -4.80
CA GLN A 242 -17.79 21.68 -3.51
C GLN A 242 -16.89 21.32 -2.33
N GLY A 243 -15.71 20.74 -2.58
CA GLY A 243 -14.79 20.28 -1.55
C GLY A 243 -15.27 19.00 -0.86
N GLN A 244 -16.15 18.22 -1.50
CA GLN A 244 -16.60 16.93 -0.99
C GLN A 244 -15.69 15.81 -1.50
N LEU A 245 -15.30 14.90 -0.62
CA LEU A 245 -14.47 13.73 -0.97
C LEU A 245 -15.27 12.79 -1.88
N ILE A 246 -14.73 12.50 -3.06
CA ILE A 246 -15.35 11.61 -4.08
C ILE A 246 -14.58 10.30 -4.29
N GLY A 247 -13.32 10.23 -3.86
CA GLY A 247 -12.53 9.00 -3.97
C GLY A 247 -11.09 9.12 -3.50
N ILE A 248 -10.35 8.02 -3.63
CA ILE A 248 -8.93 7.92 -3.28
C ILE A 248 -8.15 7.47 -4.53
N LEU A 249 -7.30 8.33 -5.08
CA LEU A 249 -6.49 8.03 -6.25
C LEU A 249 -5.44 6.97 -5.94
N THR A 250 -5.26 6.01 -6.85
CA THR A 250 -4.30 4.91 -6.74
C THR A 250 -3.35 4.92 -7.93
N ARG A 251 -2.29 4.10 -7.88
CA ARG A 251 -1.40 3.88 -9.02
C ARG A 251 -1.85 2.73 -9.93
N ASN A 252 -3.00 2.12 -9.67
CA ASN A 252 -3.62 1.17 -10.60
C ASN A 252 -4.03 1.91 -11.86
N ARG A 253 -4.05 1.19 -12.98
CA ARG A 253 -4.23 1.79 -14.31
C ARG A 253 -5.41 1.17 -15.03
N ASP A 254 -6.13 2.00 -15.79
CA ASP A 254 -7.05 1.51 -16.82
C ASP A 254 -6.28 0.96 -18.04
N SER A 255 -7.00 0.49 -19.05
CA SER A 255 -6.41 0.00 -20.30
C SER A 255 -5.69 1.09 -21.11
N ALA A 256 -5.96 2.37 -20.85
CA ALA A 256 -5.29 3.50 -21.46
C ALA A 256 -4.04 3.94 -20.68
N GLY A 257 -3.75 3.31 -19.54
CA GLY A 257 -2.60 3.65 -18.70
C GLY A 257 -2.86 4.76 -17.69
N GLU A 258 -4.09 5.29 -17.62
CA GLU A 258 -4.47 6.36 -16.70
C GLU A 258 -4.78 5.82 -15.31
N ALA A 259 -4.50 6.63 -14.28
CA ALA A 259 -4.69 6.26 -12.89
C ALA A 259 -6.17 6.01 -12.57
N LEU A 260 -6.42 5.00 -11.75
CA LEU A 260 -7.73 4.68 -11.20
C LEU A 260 -7.84 5.22 -9.78
N ALA A 261 -9.03 5.66 -9.39
CA ALA A 261 -9.36 6.01 -8.01
C ALA A 261 -10.42 5.07 -7.43
N VAL A 262 -10.31 4.73 -6.16
CA VAL A 262 -11.36 4.00 -5.45
C VAL A 262 -12.50 4.98 -5.17
N ASN A 263 -13.70 4.68 -5.65
CA ASN A 263 -14.90 5.48 -5.40
C ASN A 263 -15.17 5.59 -3.89
N VAL A 264 -15.51 6.78 -3.40
CA VAL A 264 -15.77 7.01 -1.97
C VAL A 264 -16.87 6.11 -1.41
N ALA A 265 -17.88 5.75 -2.20
CA ALA A 265 -18.91 4.79 -1.78
C ALA A 265 -18.30 3.43 -1.41
N ARG A 266 -17.30 2.97 -2.16
CA ARG A 266 -16.56 1.73 -1.83
C ARG A 266 -15.72 1.91 -0.58
N VAL A 267 -15.02 3.05 -0.45
CA VAL A 267 -14.21 3.36 0.74
C VAL A 267 -15.07 3.30 2.02
N LEU A 268 -16.25 3.95 1.99
CA LEU A 268 -17.19 3.95 3.10
C LEU A 268 -17.75 2.55 3.40
N ALA A 269 -18.12 1.78 2.38
CA ALA A 269 -18.62 0.43 2.56
C ALA A 269 -17.58 -0.49 3.22
N LEU A 270 -16.31 -0.36 2.84
CA LEU A 270 -15.21 -1.13 3.42
C LEU A 270 -14.87 -0.69 4.85
N ALA A 271 -14.94 0.61 5.13
CA ALA A 271 -14.78 1.15 6.48
C ALA A 271 -15.90 0.66 7.42
N GLU A 272 -17.13 0.65 6.93
CA GLU A 272 -18.28 0.17 7.70
C GLU A 272 -18.22 -1.34 7.94
N ALA A 273 -17.80 -2.12 6.94
CA ALA A 273 -17.52 -3.54 7.12
C ALA A 273 -16.46 -3.78 8.19
N TYR A 274 -15.37 -3.01 8.17
CA TYR A 274 -14.35 -3.06 9.22
C TYR A 274 -14.91 -2.72 10.61
N ARG A 275 -15.75 -1.69 10.74
CA ARG A 275 -16.36 -1.34 12.04
C ARG A 275 -17.22 -2.47 12.58
N ARG A 276 -18.06 -3.10 11.75
CA ARG A 276 -18.85 -4.28 12.15
C ARG A 276 -17.97 -5.45 12.57
N GLU A 277 -16.95 -5.77 11.76
CA GLU A 277 -15.99 -6.83 12.12
C GLU A 277 -15.30 -6.52 13.46
N ARG A 278 -14.91 -5.27 13.71
CA ARG A 278 -14.26 -4.86 14.95
C ARG A 278 -15.18 -4.91 16.16
N GLN A 279 -16.47 -4.59 15.99
CA GLN A 279 -17.49 -4.73 17.04
C GLN A 279 -17.68 -6.20 17.42
N LEU A 280 -17.72 -7.10 16.44
CA LEU A 280 -17.81 -8.54 16.68
C LEU A 280 -16.51 -9.09 17.29
N LEU A 281 -15.36 -8.55 16.88
CA LEU A 281 -14.02 -9.03 17.23
C LEU A 281 -13.15 -7.95 17.90
N PRO A 282 -13.52 -7.46 19.10
CA PRO A 282 -12.88 -6.30 19.73
C PRO A 282 -11.41 -6.53 20.12
N HIS A 283 -11.00 -7.79 20.23
CA HIS A 283 -9.63 -8.19 20.60
C HIS A 283 -8.87 -8.85 19.45
N ALA A 284 -9.40 -8.88 18.23
CA ALA A 284 -8.65 -9.38 17.10
C ALA A 284 -7.42 -8.51 16.81
N GLY A 285 -6.31 -9.14 16.48
CA GLY A 285 -5.12 -8.49 15.95
C GLY A 285 -5.25 -8.23 14.45
N TYR A 286 -4.30 -7.50 13.88
CA TYR A 286 -4.19 -7.28 12.43
C TYR A 286 -3.14 -8.22 11.83
N CYS A 287 -3.50 -8.93 10.76
CA CYS A 287 -2.58 -9.77 10.00
C CYS A 287 -1.83 -8.93 8.94
N SER A 288 -0.52 -8.77 9.09
CA SER A 288 0.33 -8.06 8.12
C SER A 288 0.36 -8.71 6.73
N ALA A 289 0.10 -10.01 6.63
CA ALA A 289 0.19 -10.74 5.37
C ALA A 289 -1.05 -10.53 4.48
N CYS A 290 -2.26 -10.68 5.01
CA CYS A 290 -3.50 -10.53 4.22
C CYS A 290 -4.28 -9.24 4.51
N GLY A 291 -3.96 -8.53 5.59
CA GLY A 291 -4.66 -7.31 5.96
C GLY A 291 -5.93 -7.51 6.78
N SER A 292 -6.28 -8.75 7.11
CA SER A 292 -7.50 -9.10 7.84
C SER A 292 -7.35 -9.00 9.36
N LEU A 293 -8.49 -8.94 10.06
CA LEU A 293 -8.52 -9.14 11.51
C LEU A 293 -8.35 -10.63 11.82
N THR A 294 -7.60 -10.94 12.88
CA THR A 294 -7.27 -12.31 13.29
C THR A 294 -7.42 -12.47 14.80
N GLN A 295 -8.16 -13.48 15.22
CA GLN A 295 -8.32 -13.90 16.61
C GLN A 295 -7.25 -14.90 17.03
N ALA A 296 -6.55 -15.57 16.10
CA ALA A 296 -5.62 -16.63 16.43
C ALA A 296 -4.60 -16.22 17.51
N GLY A 297 -4.03 -15.01 17.41
CA GLY A 297 -3.09 -14.49 18.42
C GLY A 297 -3.66 -14.44 19.84
N ARG A 298 -4.96 -14.15 20.00
CA ARG A 298 -5.67 -14.12 21.30
C ARG A 298 -5.67 -15.49 21.98
N TYR A 299 -5.79 -16.56 21.21
CA TYR A 299 -5.82 -17.93 21.71
C TYR A 299 -4.44 -18.60 21.74
N GLY A 300 -3.36 -17.84 21.48
CA GLY A 300 -1.99 -18.36 21.42
C GLY A 300 -1.63 -19.04 20.09
N GLY A 301 -2.46 -18.86 19.07
CA GLY A 301 -2.22 -19.34 17.71
C GLY A 301 -1.09 -18.58 17.01
N GLY A 302 -0.27 -19.31 16.27
CA GLY A 302 0.87 -18.77 15.54
C GLY A 302 0.57 -18.32 14.11
N ALA A 303 -0.62 -18.62 13.58
CA ALA A 303 -0.98 -18.38 12.18
C ALA A 303 -2.37 -17.73 12.05
N CYS A 304 -2.52 -16.85 11.07
CA CYS A 304 -3.79 -16.20 10.76
C CYS A 304 -4.82 -17.23 10.25
N GLU A 305 -6.01 -17.23 10.83
CA GLU A 305 -7.11 -18.10 10.41
C GLU A 305 -7.67 -17.77 9.01
N THR A 306 -7.42 -16.57 8.48
CA THR A 306 -7.89 -16.16 7.14
C THR A 306 -6.96 -16.62 6.02
N CYS A 307 -5.63 -16.56 6.23
CA CYS A 307 -4.66 -16.77 5.15
C CYS A 307 -3.53 -17.75 5.48
N GLY A 308 -3.47 -18.27 6.71
CA GLY A 308 -2.44 -19.19 7.17
C GLY A 308 -1.05 -18.56 7.41
N ALA A 309 -0.88 -17.26 7.21
CA ALA A 309 0.41 -16.61 7.42
C ALA A 309 0.81 -16.55 8.89
N ALA A 310 2.10 -16.68 9.17
CA ALA A 310 2.64 -16.58 10.52
C ALA A 310 2.35 -15.20 11.12
N LEU A 311 1.82 -15.19 12.35
CA LEU A 311 1.54 -13.98 13.11
C LEU A 311 2.80 -13.48 13.83
N PRO A 312 3.05 -12.16 13.85
CA PRO A 312 4.14 -11.56 14.61
C PRO A 312 4.08 -11.96 16.10
N ALA A 313 5.25 -12.13 16.74
CA ALA A 313 5.31 -12.58 18.13
C ALA A 313 4.54 -11.67 19.10
N ASP A 314 4.53 -10.35 18.86
CA ASP A 314 3.84 -9.34 19.67
C ASP A 314 2.32 -9.32 19.46
N THR A 315 1.79 -10.06 18.48
CA THR A 315 0.33 -10.28 18.33
C THR A 315 -0.15 -11.52 19.08
N ARG A 316 0.78 -12.36 19.56
CA ARG A 316 0.46 -13.58 20.30
C ARG A 316 0.30 -13.23 21.77
N ARG A 317 -0.62 -13.91 22.44
CA ARG A 317 -0.80 -13.80 23.89
C ARG A 317 0.57 -14.00 24.58
N PRO A 318 1.08 -12.99 25.31
CA PRO A 318 2.46 -13.02 25.83
C PRO A 318 2.62 -14.01 27.00
N THR A 319 1.53 -14.42 27.63
CA THR A 319 1.55 -15.27 28.83
C THR A 319 0.40 -16.29 28.81
N GLY A 320 0.76 -17.57 28.87
CA GLY A 320 -0.17 -18.70 28.96
C GLY A 320 0.03 -19.76 27.89
N ALA A 321 -0.32 -21.01 28.22
CA ALA A 321 -0.42 -22.07 27.23
C ALA A 321 -1.52 -21.71 26.19
N PRO A 322 -1.35 -22.09 24.91
CA PRO A 322 -2.39 -21.88 23.90
C PRO A 322 -3.72 -22.51 24.32
N ASP A 323 -4.83 -21.79 24.10
CA ASP A 323 -6.18 -22.31 24.30
C ASP A 323 -6.50 -23.24 23.12
N ARG A 324 -6.13 -24.52 23.28
CA ARG A 324 -6.25 -25.53 22.22
C ARG A 324 -7.70 -25.72 21.76
N ALA A 325 -8.67 -25.66 22.65
CA ALA A 325 -10.07 -25.83 22.29
C ALA A 325 -10.62 -24.64 21.50
N ALA A 326 -10.21 -23.41 21.85
CA ALA A 326 -10.58 -22.23 21.07
C ALA A 326 -9.88 -22.18 19.72
N LEU A 327 -8.60 -22.52 19.66
CA LEU A 327 -7.88 -22.68 18.38
C LEU A 327 -8.51 -23.77 17.53
N ALA A 328 -8.98 -24.84 18.17
CA ALA A 328 -9.65 -25.93 17.47
C ALA A 328 -10.92 -25.48 16.75
N ARG A 329 -11.80 -24.78 17.48
CA ARG A 329 -12.99 -24.16 16.87
C ARG A 329 -12.64 -23.11 15.82
N LEU A 330 -11.61 -22.29 16.08
CA LEU A 330 -11.22 -21.20 15.17
C LEU A 330 -10.71 -21.71 13.82
N TYR A 331 -9.91 -22.78 13.84
CA TYR A 331 -9.35 -23.37 12.63
C TYR A 331 -10.23 -24.46 12.00
N GLY A 332 -11.37 -24.80 12.62
CA GLY A 332 -12.26 -25.84 12.13
C GLY A 332 -11.68 -27.25 12.27
N GLU A 333 -11.04 -27.54 13.42
CA GLU A 333 -10.38 -28.82 13.72
C GLU A 333 -11.30 -30.03 13.79
N ASP A 334 -12.60 -29.79 13.93
CA ASP A 334 -13.59 -30.86 14.11
C ASP A 334 -13.92 -31.61 12.79
N ALA A 335 -13.20 -31.36 11.69
CA ALA A 335 -13.55 -31.87 10.35
C ALA A 335 -12.46 -32.67 9.59
N ALA A 336 -11.24 -32.89 10.09
CA ALA A 336 -10.23 -33.64 9.31
C ALA A 336 -9.16 -34.38 10.15
N GLN A 337 -8.59 -35.44 9.55
CA GLN A 337 -7.48 -36.22 10.10
C GLN A 337 -6.31 -35.34 10.58
N PRO A 338 -5.66 -35.69 11.71
CA PRO A 338 -4.53 -34.93 12.24
C PRO A 338 -3.37 -34.85 11.26
N CYS A 339 -2.69 -33.70 11.24
CA CYS A 339 -1.52 -33.46 10.40
C CYS A 339 -0.43 -34.52 10.63
N ILE A 340 -0.07 -35.25 9.58
CA ILE A 340 0.96 -36.31 9.61
C ILE A 340 2.34 -35.87 10.12
N HIS A 341 2.64 -34.57 10.08
CA HIS A 341 3.95 -34.04 10.47
C HIS A 341 4.05 -33.63 11.94
N CYS A 342 2.93 -33.28 12.58
CA CYS A 342 2.96 -32.72 13.93
C CYS A 342 1.79 -33.15 14.82
N GLY A 343 0.94 -34.07 14.33
CA GLY A 343 -0.24 -34.59 15.03
C GLY A 343 -1.35 -33.55 15.25
N ALA A 344 -1.26 -32.38 14.63
CA ALA A 344 -2.18 -31.29 14.90
C ALA A 344 -3.48 -31.44 14.11
N THR A 345 -4.60 -31.34 14.82
CA THR A 345 -5.96 -31.37 14.26
C THR A 345 -6.41 -30.04 13.66
N VAL A 346 -5.57 -28.98 13.76
CA VAL A 346 -5.67 -27.56 13.27
C VAL A 346 -6.18 -27.33 11.84
N GLY A 347 -6.61 -28.35 11.10
CA GLY A 347 -6.99 -28.23 9.70
C GLY A 347 -5.82 -27.90 8.77
N ALA A 348 -6.13 -27.76 7.48
CA ALA A 348 -5.17 -27.36 6.46
C ALA A 348 -5.74 -26.25 5.58
N TYR A 349 -4.92 -25.25 5.28
CA TYR A 349 -5.23 -24.21 4.29
C TYR A 349 -4.34 -24.39 3.07
N ALA A 350 -4.96 -24.47 1.88
CA ALA A 350 -4.26 -24.77 0.63
C ALA A 350 -3.32 -26.00 0.73
N GLY A 351 -3.78 -27.05 1.42
CA GLY A 351 -3.02 -28.28 1.62
C GLY A 351 -1.82 -28.14 2.56
N ARG A 352 -1.74 -27.09 3.39
CA ARG A 352 -0.68 -26.91 4.41
C ARG A 352 -1.27 -26.84 5.81
N CYS A 353 -0.66 -27.55 6.75
CA CYS A 353 -1.06 -27.58 8.15
C CYS A 353 -0.96 -26.18 8.76
N LEU A 354 -2.03 -25.71 9.40
CA LEU A 354 -2.05 -24.37 10.00
C LEU A 354 -1.13 -24.23 11.23
N ARG A 355 -0.63 -25.32 11.81
CA ARG A 355 0.32 -25.30 12.94
C ARG A 355 1.78 -25.35 12.50
N CYS A 356 2.14 -26.32 11.66
CA CYS A 356 3.54 -26.54 11.29
C CYS A 356 3.90 -26.01 9.89
N GLY A 357 2.92 -25.55 9.11
CA GLY A 357 3.12 -25.00 7.75
C GLY A 357 3.56 -26.04 6.70
N ARG A 358 3.67 -27.32 7.07
CA ARG A 358 4.04 -28.41 6.16
C ARG A 358 2.83 -28.91 5.38
N THR A 359 3.08 -29.34 4.15
CA THR A 359 2.04 -29.84 3.25
C THR A 359 1.39 -31.11 3.82
N THR A 360 0.07 -31.12 3.92
CA THR A 360 -0.76 -32.21 4.48
C THR A 360 -1.25 -33.19 3.43
N ALA A 361 -0.71 -33.14 2.20
CA ALA A 361 -1.16 -33.98 1.11
C ALA A 361 -1.01 -35.48 1.45
N VAL A 362 -2.13 -36.19 1.46
CA VAL A 362 -2.21 -37.53 0.89
C VAL A 362 -2.63 -37.31 -0.56
N ARG A 363 -1.80 -37.73 -1.53
CA ARG A 363 -2.20 -37.78 -2.95
C ARG A 363 -3.51 -38.57 -3.01
N ALA A 364 -4.56 -37.99 -3.60
CA ALA A 364 -5.73 -38.77 -3.97
C ALA A 364 -5.27 -39.93 -4.87
N PRO A 365 -5.71 -41.18 -4.67
CA PRO A 365 -5.45 -42.24 -5.63
C PRO A 365 -6.09 -41.81 -6.95
N THR A 366 -5.27 -41.61 -7.98
CA THR A 366 -5.74 -41.54 -9.36
C THR A 366 -6.33 -42.91 -9.69
N GLY A 367 -7.66 -43.01 -9.67
CA GLY A 367 -8.36 -44.21 -10.11
C GLY A 367 -8.03 -44.50 -11.57
N GLY A 368 -7.45 -45.67 -11.81
CA GLY A 368 -7.37 -46.30 -13.12
C GLY A 368 -8.57 -47.18 -13.39
#